data_AF-A0A2P8NH83-F1
#
_entry.id   AF-A0A2P8NH83-F1
#
_cell.length_a   1.000
_cell.length_b   1.000
_cell.length_c   1.000
_cell.angle_alpha   90.00
_cell.angle_beta   90.00
_cell.angle_gamma   90.00
#
_symmetry.space_group_name_H-M   'P 1'
#
loop_
_entity.id
_entity.type
_entity.pdbx_description
1 polymer ?
#
loop_
_entity_poly.entity_id
_entity_poly.type
_entity_poly.pdbx_seq_one_letter_code
_entity_poly.pdbx_strand_id
1 'polypeptide(L)'
;MTKDRAKPPQPPGSLPGAGDARLERAIRQMMDVETGRRARPAGGGVEIVDDPDIGGIRRSLGLTQRKMADMLKMPIGTLRNWEQGRRKPSNAGKLVLRLLADFPQTPTSSTGPSSADHDQKVVRRAQLAKAVAEAARLTSAEAQAAVEAVLGEIAATLAHSGAVTLQGFGNLRVSHRGVETRRDPKTGDVVEVELRSVAKFVPGKDRKDAIN
;
A
#
# COMPACT_ATOMS: atom_id res chain seq x y z
N MET A 1 23.94 60.30 0.16
CA MET A 1 22.54 59.86 -0.07
C MET A 1 22.58 58.50 -0.76
N THR A 2 22.85 57.45 0.00
CA THR A 2 22.92 56.05 -0.46
C THR A 2 21.57 55.41 -0.17
N LYS A 3 20.81 55.09 -1.22
CA LYS A 3 19.46 54.52 -1.10
C LYS A 3 19.58 53.02 -0.78
N ASP A 4 19.08 52.66 0.40
CA ASP A 4 18.89 51.30 0.88
C ASP A 4 18.19 50.42 -0.16
N ARG A 5 18.86 49.32 -0.52
CA ARG A 5 18.32 48.28 -1.40
C ARG A 5 17.64 47.25 -0.50
N ALA A 6 16.31 47.33 -0.41
CA ALA A 6 15.50 46.38 0.33
C ALA A 6 15.68 44.95 -0.21
N LYS A 7 15.94 44.02 0.70
CA LYS A 7 16.09 42.58 0.48
C LYS A 7 14.76 41.98 -0.03
N PRO A 8 14.75 41.17 -1.11
CA PRO A 8 13.52 40.53 -1.59
C PRO A 8 12.96 39.53 -0.56
N PRO A 9 11.62 39.33 -0.52
CA PRO A 9 10.98 38.46 0.46
C PRO A 9 11.47 37.03 0.29
N GLN A 10 11.90 36.42 1.39
CA GLN A 10 12.24 35.00 1.43
C GLN A 10 11.00 34.17 1.06
N PRO A 11 11.12 33.12 0.24
CA PRO A 11 10.01 32.22 -0.05
C PRO A 11 9.51 31.57 1.26
N PRO A 12 8.20 31.39 1.44
CA PRO A 12 7.66 30.77 2.65
C PRO A 12 8.28 29.38 2.82
N GLY A 13 8.81 29.17 4.02
CA GLY A 13 9.67 28.05 4.37
C GLY A 13 9.06 26.67 4.13
N SER A 14 9.97 25.72 3.99
CA SER A 14 9.73 24.28 4.02
C SER A 14 8.66 23.90 5.05
N LEU A 15 7.61 23.22 4.61
CA LEU A 15 6.73 22.46 5.49
C LEU A 15 7.09 20.98 5.38
N PRO A 16 7.49 20.32 6.49
CA PRO A 16 7.75 18.89 6.53
C PRO A 16 6.42 18.12 6.50
N GLY A 17 6.36 17.04 5.71
CA GLY A 17 5.43 15.92 5.90
C GLY A 17 3.97 16.05 5.40
N ALA A 18 3.48 17.23 4.99
CA ALA A 18 2.08 17.41 4.57
C ALA A 18 1.86 17.58 3.05
N GLY A 19 2.90 17.99 2.30
CA GLY A 19 2.85 18.24 0.85
C GLY A 19 2.78 16.95 0.04
N ASP A 20 3.61 15.96 0.37
CA ASP A 20 3.63 14.66 -0.30
C ASP A 20 2.29 13.95 -0.18
N ALA A 21 1.67 13.95 1.00
CA ALA A 21 0.39 13.29 1.18
C ALA A 21 -0.75 13.94 0.36
N ARG A 22 -0.72 15.27 0.13
CA ARG A 22 -1.72 15.95 -0.72
C ARG A 22 -1.45 15.70 -2.20
N LEU A 23 -0.19 15.80 -2.62
CA LEU A 23 0.23 15.55 -3.99
C LEU A 23 0.02 14.08 -4.38
N GLU A 24 0.43 13.14 -3.52
CA GLU A 24 0.18 11.71 -3.70
C GLU A 24 -1.30 11.37 -3.72
N ARG A 25 -2.12 11.96 -2.83
CA ARG A 25 -3.58 11.75 -2.87
C ARG A 25 -4.18 12.30 -4.16
N ALA A 26 -3.73 13.47 -4.62
CA ALA A 26 -4.19 14.06 -5.87
C ALA A 26 -3.77 13.20 -7.08
N ILE A 27 -2.51 12.74 -7.13
CA ILE A 27 -1.99 11.85 -8.17
C ILE A 27 -2.78 10.53 -8.18
N ARG A 28 -2.98 9.90 -7.02
CA ARG A 28 -3.77 8.65 -6.92
C ARG A 28 -5.21 8.85 -7.37
N GLN A 29 -5.87 9.91 -6.92
CA GLN A 29 -7.25 10.23 -7.29
C GLN A 29 -7.40 10.50 -8.79
N MET A 30 -6.43 11.14 -9.41
CA MET A 30 -6.41 11.38 -10.86
C MET A 30 -6.11 10.09 -11.65
N MET A 31 -5.22 9.22 -11.16
CA MET A 31 -4.94 7.90 -11.74
C MET A 31 -6.15 6.95 -11.66
N ASP A 32 -6.97 7.07 -10.61
CA ASP A 32 -8.23 6.33 -10.52
C ASP A 32 -9.23 6.76 -11.60
N VAL A 33 -9.28 8.05 -11.95
CA VAL A 33 -10.08 8.53 -13.08
C VAL A 33 -9.55 7.98 -14.41
N GLU A 34 -8.24 7.97 -14.59
CA GLU A 34 -7.57 7.52 -15.81
C GLU A 34 -7.72 6.01 -16.06
N THR A 35 -7.69 5.21 -15.00
CA THR A 35 -7.88 3.76 -15.07
C THR A 35 -9.35 3.33 -15.14
N GLY A 36 -10.28 4.30 -15.20
CA GLY A 36 -11.72 4.05 -15.21
C GLY A 36 -12.29 3.61 -13.86
N ARG A 37 -11.50 3.69 -12.79
CA ARG A 37 -11.92 3.39 -11.41
C ARG A 37 -12.71 4.53 -10.76
N ARG A 38 -12.73 5.73 -11.37
CA ARG A 38 -13.53 6.89 -10.98
C ARG A 38 -14.01 7.71 -12.19
N ALA A 39 -15.13 8.42 -12.02
CA ALA A 39 -15.65 9.36 -13.02
C ALA A 39 -14.85 10.68 -12.99
N ARG A 40 -14.67 11.30 -14.17
CA ARG A 40 -13.92 12.56 -14.31
C ARG A 40 -14.71 13.72 -13.69
N PRO A 41 -14.13 14.49 -12.76
CA PRO A 41 -14.80 15.68 -12.23
C PRO A 41 -14.91 16.76 -13.32
N ALA A 42 -16.00 17.53 -13.27
CA ALA A 42 -16.26 18.60 -14.22
C ALA A 42 -15.43 19.86 -13.85
N GLY A 43 -14.48 20.22 -14.71
CA GLY A 43 -13.86 21.54 -14.74
C GLY A 43 -12.43 21.64 -14.18
N GLY A 44 -11.55 22.28 -14.96
CA GLY A 44 -10.25 22.81 -14.54
C GLY A 44 -9.04 21.93 -14.88
N GLY A 45 -8.46 22.09 -16.07
CA GLY A 45 -7.18 21.47 -16.42
C GLY A 45 -6.25 22.48 -17.06
N VAL A 46 -5.08 22.71 -16.46
CA VAL A 46 -3.94 23.37 -17.11
C VAL A 46 -3.50 22.48 -18.28
N GLU A 47 -3.40 23.06 -19.47
CA GLU A 47 -3.05 22.35 -20.70
C GLU A 47 -1.53 22.27 -20.85
N ILE A 48 -0.98 21.05 -20.92
CA ILE A 48 0.45 20.84 -21.17
C ILE A 48 0.61 20.56 -22.66
N VAL A 49 1.29 21.48 -23.34
CA VAL A 49 1.38 21.59 -24.81
C VAL A 49 2.16 20.43 -25.45
N ASP A 50 3.09 19.82 -24.71
CA ASP A 50 3.92 18.73 -25.25
C ASP A 50 3.52 17.35 -24.70
N ASP A 51 3.34 16.38 -25.60
CA ASP A 51 3.14 14.97 -25.26
C ASP A 51 4.51 14.31 -25.00
N PRO A 52 4.79 13.81 -23.79
CA PRO A 52 6.08 13.19 -23.48
C PRO A 52 6.27 11.85 -24.20
N ASP A 53 7.49 11.55 -24.70
CA ASP A 53 7.82 10.22 -25.22
C ASP A 53 7.97 9.22 -24.06
N ILE A 54 6.86 8.58 -23.73
CA ILE A 54 6.72 7.63 -22.63
C ILE A 54 7.63 6.41 -22.83
N GLY A 55 7.74 5.95 -24.08
CA GLY A 55 8.59 4.81 -24.42
C GLY A 55 10.07 5.17 -24.29
N GLY A 56 10.45 6.37 -24.71
CA GLY A 56 11.78 6.94 -24.52
C GLY A 56 12.14 7.09 -23.05
N ILE A 57 11.27 7.71 -22.25
CA ILE A 57 11.44 7.90 -20.80
C ILE A 57 11.58 6.56 -20.09
N ARG A 58 10.77 5.56 -20.44
CA ARG A 58 10.88 4.23 -19.84
C ARG A 58 12.23 3.57 -20.13
N ARG A 59 12.69 3.66 -21.38
CA ARG A 59 13.96 3.07 -21.82
C ARG A 59 15.15 3.77 -21.18
N SER A 60 15.12 5.09 -21.05
CA SER A 60 16.21 5.85 -20.41
C SER A 60 16.33 5.54 -18.91
N LEU A 61 15.22 5.21 -18.23
CA LEU A 61 15.21 4.77 -16.83
C LEU A 61 15.57 3.27 -16.66
N GLY A 62 15.80 2.53 -17.74
CA GLY A 62 16.10 1.08 -17.68
C GLY A 62 14.94 0.23 -17.18
N LEU A 63 13.70 0.70 -17.27
CA LEU A 63 12.52 0.01 -16.73
C LEU A 63 11.82 -0.86 -17.79
N THR A 64 11.31 -2.01 -17.36
CA THR A 64 10.37 -2.80 -18.19
C THR A 64 8.98 -2.16 -18.17
N GLN A 65 8.16 -2.42 -19.20
CA GLN A 65 6.76 -1.93 -19.24
C GLN A 65 6.00 -2.32 -17.98
N ARG A 66 6.19 -3.54 -17.49
CA ARG A 66 5.58 -4.01 -16.24
C ARG A 66 6.06 -3.20 -15.05
N LYS A 67 7.38 -3.06 -14.86
CA LYS A 67 7.96 -2.36 -13.71
C LYS A 67 7.54 -0.89 -13.65
N MET A 68 7.46 -0.22 -14.80
CA MET A 68 6.97 1.16 -14.88
C MET A 68 5.47 1.25 -14.59
N ALA A 69 4.66 0.33 -15.12
CA ALA A 69 3.23 0.29 -14.83
C ALA A 69 2.95 0.04 -13.33
N ASP A 70 3.72 -0.86 -12.70
CA ASP A 70 3.62 -1.16 -11.27
C ASP A 70 4.05 0.04 -10.41
N MET A 71 5.14 0.72 -10.79
CA MET A 71 5.61 1.94 -10.12
C MET A 71 4.57 3.06 -10.16
N LEU A 72 3.90 3.22 -11.31
CA LEU A 72 2.80 4.17 -11.50
C LEU A 72 1.45 3.64 -10.99
N LYS A 73 1.41 2.43 -10.42
CA LYS A 73 0.22 1.73 -9.91
C LYS A 73 -0.92 1.66 -10.93
N MET A 74 -0.59 1.44 -12.20
CA MET A 74 -1.54 1.37 -13.31
C MET A 74 -1.51 0.02 -14.03
N PRO A 75 -2.62 -0.39 -14.67
CA PRO A 75 -2.61 -1.60 -15.50
C PRO A 75 -1.60 -1.48 -16.64
N ILE A 76 -0.83 -2.55 -16.92
CA ILE A 76 0.14 -2.59 -18.03
C ILE A 76 -0.51 -2.27 -19.39
N GLY A 77 -1.79 -2.62 -19.58
CA GLY A 77 -2.52 -2.33 -20.81
C GLY A 77 -2.67 -0.83 -21.03
N THR A 78 -2.81 -0.04 -19.97
CA THR A 78 -2.90 1.42 -20.03
C THR A 78 -1.57 2.01 -20.45
N LEU A 79 -0.45 1.59 -19.85
CA LEU A 79 0.88 2.06 -20.22
C LEU A 79 1.23 1.65 -21.66
N ARG A 80 0.91 0.42 -22.06
CA ARG A 80 1.12 -0.07 -23.42
C ARG A 80 0.30 0.71 -24.44
N ASN A 81 -0.96 1.02 -24.14
CA ASN A 81 -1.79 1.85 -25.01
C ASN A 81 -1.22 3.27 -25.17
N TRP A 82 -0.56 3.79 -24.14
CA TRP A 82 0.12 5.08 -24.19
C TRP A 82 1.42 5.03 -25.02
N GLU A 83 2.27 4.03 -24.80
CA GLU A 83 3.50 3.84 -25.59
C GLU A 83 3.23 3.57 -27.08
N GLN A 84 2.10 2.94 -27.40
CA GLN A 84 1.67 2.67 -28.78
C GLN A 84 0.90 3.84 -29.41
N GLY A 85 0.76 4.98 -28.73
CA GLY A 85 0.03 6.15 -29.23
C GLY A 85 -1.48 5.93 -29.41
N ARG A 86 -2.03 4.78 -28.99
CA ARG A 86 -3.46 4.47 -29.07
C ARG A 86 -4.29 5.32 -28.11
N ARG A 87 -3.68 5.81 -27.03
CA ARG A 87 -4.25 6.75 -26.06
C ARG A 87 -3.16 7.71 -25.58
N LYS A 88 -3.53 8.94 -25.23
CA LYS A 88 -2.62 9.91 -24.64
C LYS A 88 -2.85 9.99 -23.12
N PRO A 89 -1.79 10.12 -22.30
CA PRO A 89 -1.96 10.37 -20.87
C PRO A 89 -2.64 11.72 -20.64
N SER A 90 -3.46 11.81 -19.60
CA SER A 90 -3.99 13.10 -19.13
C SER A 90 -2.87 14.05 -18.67
N ASN A 91 -3.18 15.34 -18.53
CA ASN A 91 -2.19 16.36 -18.14
C ASN A 91 -1.50 16.04 -16.80
N ALA A 92 -2.20 15.43 -15.85
CA ALA A 92 -1.61 14.92 -14.62
C ALA A 92 -0.62 13.76 -14.88
N GLY A 93 -0.97 12.83 -15.77
CA GLY A 93 -0.06 11.77 -16.23
C GLY A 93 1.18 12.33 -16.92
N LYS A 94 1.03 13.36 -17.76
CA LYS A 94 2.15 14.06 -18.41
C LYS A 94 3.10 14.69 -17.38
N LEU A 95 2.58 15.31 -16.31
CA LEU A 95 3.41 15.88 -15.24
C LEU A 95 4.23 14.82 -14.50
N VAL A 96 3.60 13.70 -14.14
CA VAL A 96 4.30 12.60 -13.45
C VAL A 96 5.41 12.03 -14.34
N LEU A 97 5.13 11.85 -15.63
CA LEU A 97 6.11 11.36 -16.60
C LEU A 97 7.26 12.34 -16.81
N ARG A 98 6.97 13.64 -16.86
CA ARG A 98 8.00 14.69 -16.97
C ARG A 98 8.86 14.78 -15.71
N LEU A 99 8.24 14.71 -14.53
CA LEU A 99 8.96 14.71 -13.26
C LEU A 99 9.92 13.51 -13.14
N LEU A 100 9.50 12.34 -13.64
CA LEU A 100 10.35 11.14 -13.73
C LEU A 100 11.50 11.29 -14.74
N ALA A 101 11.31 12.07 -15.81
CA ALA A 101 12.34 12.35 -16.80
C ALA A 101 13.37 13.38 -16.30
N ASP A 102 12.91 14.42 -15.60
CA ASP A 102 13.72 15.55 -15.12
C ASP A 102 14.48 15.22 -13.82
N PHE A 103 13.96 14.29 -13.01
CA PHE A 103 14.61 13.78 -11.81
C PHE A 103 14.71 12.25 -11.86
N PRO A 104 15.70 11.69 -12.59
CA PRO A 104 15.94 10.26 -12.56
C PRO A 104 16.47 9.90 -11.17
N GLN A 105 15.58 9.51 -10.26
CA GLN A 105 16.01 8.86 -9.02
C GLN A 105 16.80 7.63 -9.44
N THR A 106 18.13 7.66 -9.29
CA THR A 106 18.98 6.54 -9.65
C THR A 106 18.51 5.32 -8.85
N PRO A 107 18.05 4.24 -9.49
CA PRO A 107 17.83 3.00 -8.77
C PRO A 107 19.22 2.44 -8.45
N THR A 108 19.80 2.86 -7.33
CA THR A 108 20.85 2.09 -6.68
C THR A 108 20.25 0.74 -6.30
N SER A 109 20.47 -0.23 -7.19
CA SER A 109 20.65 -1.64 -6.88
C SER A 109 19.82 -2.21 -5.73
N SER A 110 18.57 -2.59 -6.01
CA SER A 110 18.06 -3.96 -5.80
C SER A 110 16.56 -4.01 -6.08
N THR A 111 16.14 -5.13 -6.66
CA THR A 111 14.79 -5.69 -6.57
C THR A 111 13.69 -5.04 -7.44
N GLY A 112 13.32 -5.75 -8.51
CA GLY A 112 11.98 -5.61 -9.09
C GLY A 112 10.91 -6.16 -8.13
N PRO A 113 9.61 -6.12 -8.46
CA PRO A 113 8.65 -6.99 -7.80
C PRO A 113 8.84 -8.43 -8.32
N SER A 114 10.05 -8.97 -8.13
CA SER A 114 10.21 -10.36 -7.70
C SER A 114 9.87 -10.35 -6.22
N SER A 115 9.26 -11.42 -5.74
CA SER A 115 8.83 -11.62 -4.35
C SER A 115 9.99 -11.60 -3.33
N ALA A 116 10.59 -10.43 -3.11
CA ALA A 116 11.61 -10.17 -2.09
C ALA A 116 11.61 -8.66 -1.77
N ASP A 117 11.92 -8.31 -0.51
CA ASP A 117 12.26 -6.96 -0.04
C ASP A 117 11.15 -6.03 0.50
N HIS A 118 10.19 -6.60 1.23
CA HIS A 118 10.12 -6.16 2.62
C HIS A 118 11.02 -7.12 3.41
N ASP A 119 12.07 -6.62 4.07
CA ASP A 119 12.69 -7.29 5.22
C ASP A 119 11.71 -7.30 6.43
N GLN A 120 10.44 -7.56 6.16
CA GLN A 120 9.49 -7.98 7.16
C GLN A 120 9.78 -9.45 7.35
N LYS A 121 10.65 -9.75 8.33
CA LYS A 121 10.87 -11.10 8.84
C LYS A 121 9.51 -11.77 9.06
N VAL A 122 9.04 -12.55 8.09
CA VAL A 122 7.79 -13.30 8.23
C VAL A 122 8.07 -14.39 9.24
N VAL A 123 7.61 -14.18 10.47
CA VAL A 123 7.75 -15.15 11.56
C VAL A 123 6.77 -16.29 11.28
N ARG A 124 7.28 -17.47 10.92
CA ARG A 124 6.48 -18.68 10.86
C ARG A 124 6.55 -19.41 12.20
N ARG A 125 5.69 -20.41 12.35
CA ARG A 125 5.56 -21.22 13.57
C ARG A 125 6.90 -21.78 14.07
N ALA A 126 7.77 -22.24 13.18
CA ALA A 126 9.09 -22.76 13.53
C ALA A 126 10.02 -21.67 14.11
N GLN A 127 10.02 -20.46 13.53
CA GLN A 127 10.80 -19.33 14.06
C GLN A 127 10.25 -18.87 15.41
N LEU A 128 8.93 -18.91 15.61
CA LEU A 128 8.32 -18.61 16.90
C LEU A 128 8.73 -19.64 17.97
N ALA A 129 8.65 -20.94 17.65
CA ALA A 129 9.07 -22.01 18.56
C ALA A 129 10.56 -21.89 18.92
N LYS A 130 11.43 -21.57 17.96
CA LYS A 130 12.85 -21.31 18.23
C LYS A 130 13.05 -20.15 19.21
N ALA A 131 12.35 -19.04 19.01
CA ALA A 131 12.44 -17.89 19.91
C ALA A 131 11.95 -18.23 21.33
N VAL A 132 10.89 -19.04 21.45
CA VAL A 132 10.39 -19.54 22.74
C VAL A 132 11.41 -20.47 23.41
N ALA A 133 12.03 -21.39 22.65
CA ALA A 133 13.05 -22.29 23.17
C ALA A 133 14.24 -21.51 23.77
N GLU A 134 14.73 -20.50 23.06
CA GLU A 134 15.83 -19.64 23.51
C GLU A 134 15.44 -18.81 24.75
N ALA A 135 14.28 -18.18 24.74
CA ALA A 135 13.83 -17.30 25.84
C ALA A 135 13.47 -18.08 27.12
N ALA A 136 12.82 -19.23 26.98
CA ALA A 136 12.35 -20.06 28.10
C ALA A 136 13.33 -21.18 28.48
N ARG A 137 14.46 -21.31 27.78
CA ARG A 137 15.46 -22.39 27.95
C ARG A 137 14.85 -23.78 27.86
N LEU A 138 13.92 -23.95 26.92
CA LEU A 138 13.27 -25.23 26.64
C LEU A 138 14.00 -25.95 25.51
N THR A 139 13.83 -27.26 25.42
CA THR A 139 14.22 -27.99 24.22
C THR A 139 13.37 -27.54 23.03
N SER A 140 13.89 -27.72 21.81
CA SER A 140 13.14 -27.38 20.59
C SER A 140 11.80 -28.13 20.51
N ALA A 141 11.75 -29.38 20.98
CA ALA A 141 10.54 -30.20 20.97
C ALA A 141 9.49 -29.65 21.95
N GLU A 142 9.89 -29.34 23.19
CA GLU A 142 9.00 -28.75 24.19
C GLU A 142 8.47 -27.39 23.75
N ALA A 143 9.32 -26.54 23.18
CA ALA A 143 8.89 -25.23 22.68
C ALA A 143 7.90 -25.35 21.50
N GLN A 144 8.11 -26.31 20.60
CA GLN A 144 7.19 -26.56 19.50
C GLN A 144 5.83 -27.05 20.00
N ALA A 145 5.83 -27.96 20.99
CA ALA A 145 4.62 -28.46 21.64
C ALA A 145 3.89 -27.34 22.42
N ALA A 146 4.62 -26.49 23.14
CA ALA A 146 4.03 -25.36 23.86
C ALA A 146 3.36 -24.36 22.90
N VAL A 147 4.01 -24.01 21.78
CA VAL A 147 3.41 -23.14 20.76
C VAL A 147 2.20 -23.79 20.10
N GLU A 148 2.22 -25.11 19.86
CA GLU A 148 1.04 -25.86 19.40
C GLU A 148 -0.13 -25.69 20.36
N ALA A 149 0.11 -25.98 21.64
CA ALA A 149 -0.92 -26.00 22.66
C ALA A 149 -1.57 -24.63 22.81
N VAL A 150 -0.78 -23.55 22.85
CA VAL A 150 -1.30 -22.18 22.94
C VAL A 150 -2.16 -21.83 21.73
N LEU A 151 -1.70 -22.12 20.51
CA LEU A 151 -2.48 -21.82 19.31
C LEU A 151 -3.76 -22.66 19.24
N GLY A 152 -3.68 -23.93 19.64
CA GLY A 152 -4.84 -24.83 19.76
C GLY A 152 -5.87 -24.31 20.76
N GLU A 153 -5.44 -23.89 21.95
CA GLU A 153 -6.32 -23.36 23.00
C GLU A 153 -7.00 -22.07 22.57
N ILE A 154 -6.28 -21.16 21.90
CA ILE A 154 -6.86 -19.94 21.33
C ILE A 154 -7.94 -20.28 20.30
N ALA A 155 -7.65 -21.22 19.39
CA ALA A 155 -8.60 -21.64 18.36
C ALA A 155 -9.85 -22.28 18.98
N ALA A 156 -9.67 -23.18 19.95
CA ALA A 156 -10.75 -23.81 20.68
C ALA A 156 -11.59 -22.77 21.44
N THR A 157 -10.96 -21.85 22.17
CA THR A 157 -11.65 -20.81 22.92
C THR A 157 -12.45 -19.88 22.02
N LEU A 158 -11.90 -19.51 20.86
CA LEU A 158 -12.63 -18.70 19.86
C LEU A 158 -13.83 -19.45 19.28
N ALA A 159 -13.74 -20.77 19.09
CA ALA A 159 -14.86 -21.57 18.60
C ALA A 159 -16.00 -21.67 19.62
N HIS A 160 -15.70 -21.76 20.92
CA HIS A 160 -16.70 -21.98 21.97
C HIS A 160 -17.22 -20.69 22.62
N SER A 161 -16.31 -19.84 23.11
CA SER A 161 -16.65 -18.62 23.86
C SER A 161 -16.68 -17.36 23.00
N GLY A 162 -16.08 -17.42 21.81
CA GLY A 162 -15.99 -16.30 20.89
C GLY A 162 -14.99 -15.22 21.29
N ALA A 163 -14.26 -15.33 22.40
CA ALA A 163 -13.27 -14.32 22.81
C ALA A 163 -12.10 -14.86 23.66
N VAL A 164 -10.90 -14.35 23.40
CA VAL A 164 -9.68 -14.58 24.17
C VAL A 164 -9.05 -13.24 24.52
N THR A 165 -8.78 -13.00 25.80
CA THR A 165 -8.08 -11.78 26.24
C THR A 165 -6.69 -12.15 26.76
N LEU A 166 -5.65 -11.57 26.15
CA LEU A 166 -4.26 -11.71 26.55
C LEU A 166 -3.78 -10.37 27.10
N GLN A 167 -3.69 -10.27 28.43
CA GLN A 167 -3.26 -9.05 29.11
C GLN A 167 -1.89 -8.58 28.59
N GLY A 168 -1.73 -7.28 28.35
CA GLY A 168 -0.50 -6.69 27.77
C GLY A 168 -0.30 -6.93 26.27
N PHE A 169 -1.10 -7.80 25.64
CA PHE A 169 -0.99 -8.10 24.20
C PHE A 169 -2.21 -7.63 23.41
N GLY A 170 -3.42 -8.04 23.80
CA GLY A 170 -4.65 -7.66 23.14
C GLY A 170 -5.79 -8.65 23.30
N ASN A 171 -6.87 -8.44 22.56
CA ASN A 171 -8.07 -9.27 22.58
C ASN A 171 -8.32 -9.86 21.18
N LEU A 172 -8.52 -11.18 21.11
CA LEU A 172 -9.05 -11.86 19.94
C LEU A 172 -10.53 -12.13 20.17
N ARG A 173 -11.38 -11.79 19.21
CA ARG A 173 -12.82 -12.06 19.30
C ARG A 173 -13.42 -12.45 17.97
N VAL A 174 -14.44 -13.29 18.00
CA VAL A 174 -15.28 -13.60 16.85
C VAL A 174 -16.25 -12.46 16.62
N SER A 175 -16.16 -11.86 15.44
CA SER A 175 -17.12 -10.88 14.95
C SER A 175 -18.01 -11.56 13.92
N HIS A 176 -19.30 -11.61 14.20
CA HIS A 176 -20.29 -12.06 13.24
C HIS A 176 -20.50 -10.93 12.23
N ARG A 177 -20.26 -11.21 10.94
CA ARG A 177 -20.69 -10.32 9.86
C ARG A 177 -22.11 -10.72 9.50
N GLY A 178 -23.04 -9.77 9.57
CA GLY A 178 -24.41 -9.98 9.15
C GLY A 178 -24.49 -10.35 7.66
N VAL A 179 -25.67 -10.84 7.27
CA VAL A 179 -26.00 -11.12 5.87
C VAL A 179 -25.87 -9.83 5.06
N GLU A 180 -25.01 -9.85 4.04
CA GLU A 180 -24.86 -8.74 3.11
C GLU A 180 -25.19 -9.26 1.71
N THR A 181 -26.11 -8.59 1.03
CA THR A 181 -26.42 -8.88 -0.36
C THR A 181 -25.40 -8.19 -1.24
N ARG A 182 -24.66 -8.98 -2.04
CA ARG A 182 -23.69 -8.46 -3.00
C ARG A 182 -24.16 -8.79 -4.41
N ARG A 183 -24.13 -7.80 -5.31
CA ARG A 183 -24.36 -8.05 -6.74
C ARG A 183 -23.13 -8.64 -7.37
N ASP A 184 -23.29 -9.72 -8.13
CA ASP A 184 -22.22 -10.26 -8.95
C ASP A 184 -21.87 -9.25 -10.06
N PRO A 185 -20.63 -8.75 -10.15
CA PRO A 185 -20.25 -7.76 -11.15
C PRO A 185 -20.28 -8.26 -12.59
N LYS A 186 -20.38 -9.58 -12.82
CA LYS A 186 -20.45 -10.21 -14.15
C LYS A 186 -21.88 -10.49 -14.58
N THR A 187 -22.77 -10.91 -13.68
CA THR A 187 -24.15 -11.31 -14.03
C THR A 187 -25.22 -10.34 -13.54
N GLY A 188 -24.91 -9.51 -12.54
CA GLY A 188 -25.86 -8.57 -11.94
C GLY A 188 -26.81 -9.20 -10.91
N ASP A 189 -26.75 -10.52 -10.74
CA ASP A 189 -27.57 -11.26 -9.79
C ASP A 189 -27.26 -10.84 -8.36
N VAL A 190 -28.30 -10.81 -7.52
CA VAL A 190 -28.15 -10.56 -6.08
C VAL A 190 -27.76 -11.87 -5.43
N VAL A 191 -26.48 -11.99 -5.06
CA VAL A 191 -25.98 -13.12 -4.30
C VAL A 191 -26.01 -12.74 -2.83
N GLU A 192 -26.74 -13.52 -2.04
CA GLU A 192 -26.70 -13.44 -0.59
C GLU A 192 -25.37 -14.02 -0.11
N VAL A 193 -24.58 -13.22 0.61
CA VAL A 193 -23.38 -13.72 1.27
C VAL A 193 -23.77 -14.18 2.66
N GLU A 194 -23.71 -15.49 2.88
CA GLU A 194 -24.04 -16.12 4.16
C GLU A 194 -23.27 -15.49 5.33
N LEU A 195 -23.88 -15.59 6.52
CA LEU A 195 -23.28 -15.19 7.78
C LEU A 195 -21.90 -15.83 7.95
N ARG A 196 -20.87 -14.99 7.97
CA ARG A 196 -19.50 -15.43 8.25
C ARG A 196 -18.99 -14.85 9.56
N SER A 197 -18.43 -15.73 10.36
CA SER A 197 -17.70 -15.38 11.56
C SER A 197 -16.25 -15.10 11.21
N VAL A 198 -15.72 -13.95 11.64
CA VAL A 198 -14.31 -13.59 11.44
C VAL A 198 -13.63 -13.36 12.79
N ALA A 199 -12.44 -13.92 12.98
CA ALA A 199 -11.61 -13.56 14.11
C ALA A 199 -11.04 -12.15 13.91
N LYS A 200 -11.23 -11.28 14.90
CA LYS A 200 -10.69 -9.93 14.94
C LYS A 200 -9.75 -9.80 16.12
N PHE A 201 -8.51 -9.40 15.86
CA PHE A 201 -7.57 -9.00 16.89
C PHE A 201 -7.65 -7.49 17.14
N VAL A 202 -7.69 -7.11 18.41
CA VAL A 202 -7.61 -5.74 18.89
C VAL A 202 -6.35 -5.62 19.74
N PRO A 203 -5.30 -4.91 19.28
CA PRO A 203 -4.07 -4.78 20.05
C PRO A 203 -4.33 -4.00 21.34
N GLY A 204 -3.67 -4.43 22.42
CA GLY A 204 -3.65 -3.74 23.70
C GLY A 204 -2.88 -2.41 23.61
N LYS A 205 -3.01 -1.57 24.64
CA LYS A 205 -2.34 -0.26 24.71
C LYS A 205 -0.82 -0.40 24.48
N ASP A 206 -0.16 -1.27 25.24
CA ASP A 206 1.29 -1.47 25.16
C ASP A 206 1.77 -1.84 23.76
N ARG A 207 0.96 -2.57 22.98
CA ARG A 207 1.29 -2.92 21.59
C ARG A 207 1.02 -1.77 20.63
N LYS A 208 -0.06 -1.00 20.83
CA LYS A 208 -0.31 0.20 20.03
C LYS A 208 0.78 1.24 20.22
N ASP A 209 1.21 1.46 21.45
CA ASP A 209 2.26 2.43 21.79
C ASP A 209 3.63 1.98 21.25
N ALA A 210 3.90 0.67 21.18
CA ALA A 210 5.13 0.15 20.59
C ALA A 210 5.18 0.21 19.04
N ILE A 211 4.04 0.50 18.37
CA ILE A 211 3.91 0.46 16.91
C ILE A 211 3.79 1.87 16.30
N ASN A 212 3.33 2.88 17.06
CA ASN A 212 3.16 4.27 16.60
C ASN A 212 4.27 5.18 17.12
#